data_AF-A0A8T4VW57-F1
#
_entry.id   AF-A0A8T4VW57-F1
#
_cell.length_a   1.000
_cell.length_b   1.000
_cell.length_c   1.000
_cell.angle_alpha   90.00
_cell.angle_beta   90.00
_cell.angle_gamma   90.00
#
_symmetry.space_group_name_H-M   'P 1'
#
loop_
_entity.id
_entity.type
_entity.pdbx_description
1 polymer ?
#
loop_
_entity_poly.entity_id
_entity_poly.type
_entity_poly.pdbx_seq_one_letter_code
_entity_poly.pdbx_strand_id
1 'polypeptide(L)'
;FDTLESDSLYHARNFAPVYDIDEDPVTGTANGAVCSYLRNQKITSSKQIVCEQGDIIGRNGRVRVSFVDDNVWVGGNAVVQRSVEINV
;
A
#
# COMPACT_ATOMS: atom_id res chain seq x y z
N PHE A 1 8.18 -15.18 -3.01
CA PHE A 1 6.87 -15.12 -2.34
C PHE A 1 5.90 -14.66 -3.38
N ASP A 2 4.87 -15.46 -3.61
CA ASP A 2 3.79 -15.09 -4.53
C ASP A 2 2.84 -14.13 -3.82
N THR A 3 2.12 -13.34 -4.61
CA THR A 3 0.99 -12.56 -4.12
C THR A 3 -0.19 -13.48 -3.84
N LEU A 4 -1.06 -13.08 -2.92
CA LEU A 4 -2.33 -13.73 -2.65
C LEU A 4 -3.32 -13.47 -3.79
N GLU A 5 -3.30 -12.27 -4.34
CA GLU A 5 -4.13 -11.86 -5.46
C GLU A 5 -3.31 -11.73 -6.76
N SER A 6 -3.83 -12.25 -7.87
CA SER A 6 -3.13 -12.29 -9.16
C SER A 6 -2.95 -10.92 -9.81
N ASP A 7 -3.74 -9.92 -9.41
CA ASP A 7 -3.65 -8.54 -9.89
C ASP A 7 -2.68 -7.68 -9.05
N SER A 8 -2.23 -8.18 -7.90
CA SER A 8 -1.20 -7.55 -7.10
C SER A 8 0.19 -7.84 -7.67
N LEU A 9 1.07 -6.83 -7.68
CA LEU A 9 2.44 -6.97 -8.17
C LEU A 9 3.38 -7.56 -7.10
N TYR A 10 3.14 -7.21 -5.84
CA TYR A 10 3.91 -7.73 -4.71
C TYR A 10 3.08 -7.77 -3.44
N HIS A 11 3.52 -8.64 -2.53
CA HIS A 11 3.05 -8.74 -1.16
C HIS A 11 4.00 -8.00 -0.23
N ALA A 12 3.47 -7.09 0.59
CA ALA A 12 4.25 -6.24 1.48
C ALA A 12 3.92 -6.45 2.96
N ARG A 13 4.93 -6.15 3.78
CA ARG A 13 4.84 -5.98 5.22
C ARG A 13 5.68 -4.77 5.60
N ASN A 14 5.23 -3.98 6.57
CA ASN A 14 5.95 -2.78 7.02
C ASN A 14 6.13 -2.80 8.54
N PHE A 15 7.36 -3.06 8.99
CA PHE A 15 7.71 -3.08 10.41
C PHE A 15 8.18 -1.70 10.85
N ALA A 16 7.51 -1.13 11.85
CA ALA A 16 7.68 0.27 12.23
C ALA A 16 7.91 0.46 13.76
N PRO A 17 8.73 -0.35 14.44
CA PRO A 17 8.82 -0.36 15.91
C PRO A 17 9.31 0.97 16.51
N VAL A 18 10.07 1.77 15.75
CA VAL A 18 10.49 3.13 16.16
C VAL A 18 9.29 4.07 16.37
N TYR A 19 8.15 3.76 15.74
CA TYR A 19 6.89 4.49 15.89
C TYR A 19 5.91 3.81 16.85
N ASP A 20 6.37 2.84 17.65
CA ASP A 20 5.54 2.03 18.54
C ASP A 20 4.43 1.24 17.80
N ILE A 21 4.73 0.87 16.54
CA ILE A 21 3.87 0.05 15.68
C ILE A 21 4.69 -1.19 15.29
N ASP A 22 4.34 -2.35 15.84
CA ASP A 22 5.02 -3.61 15.49
C ASP A 22 5.00 -3.87 13.98
N GLU A 23 3.81 -3.77 13.38
CA GLU A 23 3.58 -3.86 11.94
C GLU A 23 2.42 -2.95 11.52
N ASP A 24 2.68 -2.05 10.57
CA ASP A 24 1.67 -1.15 10.03
C ASP A 24 0.80 -1.92 9.02
N PRO A 25 -0.55 -1.92 9.18
CA PRO A 25 -1.44 -2.69 8.31
C PRO A 25 -1.37 -2.27 6.84
N VAL A 26 -1.30 -0.98 6.53
CA VAL A 26 -1.29 -0.49 5.15
C VAL A 26 -0.53 0.84 5.06
N THR A 27 0.67 0.80 4.48
CA THR A 27 1.56 1.97 4.47
C THR A 27 1.62 2.59 3.08
N GLY A 28 0.74 3.55 2.81
CA GLY A 28 0.64 4.18 1.48
C GLY A 28 1.95 4.81 0.99
N THR A 29 2.67 5.53 1.86
CA THR A 29 3.95 6.17 1.53
C THR A 29 5.01 5.16 1.10
N ALA A 30 5.15 4.05 1.84
CA ALA A 30 6.10 3.00 1.51
C ALA A 30 5.76 2.32 0.17
N ASN A 31 4.48 2.03 -0.08
CA ASN A 31 4.05 1.44 -1.35
C ASN A 31 4.32 2.37 -2.54
N GLY A 32 4.09 3.68 -2.39
CA GLY A 32 4.45 4.68 -3.40
C GLY A 32 5.97 4.69 -3.68
N ALA A 33 6.79 4.67 -2.63
CA ALA A 33 8.25 4.64 -2.75
C ALA A 33 8.76 3.36 -3.43
N VAL A 34 8.26 2.18 -3.03
CA VAL A 34 8.61 0.89 -3.62
C VAL A 34 8.21 0.85 -5.09
N CYS A 35 6.99 1.24 -5.44
CA CYS A 35 6.55 1.28 -6.83
C CYS A 35 7.43 2.21 -7.68
N SER A 36 7.81 3.37 -7.14
CA SER A 36 8.72 4.31 -7.80
C SER A 36 10.10 3.70 -8.04
N TYR A 37 10.62 2.99 -7.04
CA TYR A 37 11.87 2.23 -7.17
C TYR A 37 11.77 1.16 -8.27
N LEU A 38 10.72 0.34 -8.27
CA LEU A 38 10.51 -0.72 -9.27
C LEU A 38 10.41 -0.16 -10.69
N ARG A 39 9.74 0.97 -10.88
CA ARG A 39 9.67 1.67 -12.17
C ARG A 39 11.05 2.17 -12.62
N ASN A 40 11.82 2.77 -11.70
CA ASN A 40 13.18 3.26 -12.00
C ASN A 40 14.14 2.11 -12.33
N GLN A 41 13.98 0.95 -11.70
CA GLN A 41 14.73 -0.27 -12.03
C GLN A 41 14.21 -0.99 -13.29
N LYS A 42 13.19 -0.43 -13.97
CA LYS A 42 12.56 -1.02 -15.16
C LYS A 42 12.03 -2.44 -14.93
N ILE A 43 11.69 -2.78 -13.68
CA ILE A 43 11.08 -4.07 -13.31
C ILE A 43 9.62 -4.12 -13.80
N THR A 44 8.97 -2.96 -13.90
CA THR A 44 7.63 -2.84 -14.46
C THR A 44 7.50 -1.56 -15.28
N SER A 45 6.75 -1.64 -16.37
CA SER A 45 6.32 -0.51 -17.20
C SER A 45 4.85 -0.16 -17.02
N SER A 46 4.16 -0.81 -16.08
CA SER A 46 2.74 -0.58 -15.83
C SER A 46 2.50 0.86 -15.37
N LYS A 47 1.46 1.50 -15.94
CA LYS A 47 1.03 2.84 -15.53
C LYS A 47 0.30 2.85 -14.19
N GLN A 48 -0.25 1.70 -13.80
CA GLN A 48 -0.94 1.49 -12.55
C GLN A 48 -0.52 0.14 -11.97
N ILE A 49 -0.31 0.11 -10.66
CA ILE A 49 0.12 -1.05 -9.90
C ILE A 49 -0.83 -1.21 -8.72
N VAL A 50 -1.20 -2.45 -8.42
CA VAL A 50 -1.87 -2.83 -7.17
C VAL A 50 -0.86 -3.56 -6.30
N CYS A 51 -0.85 -3.26 -5.01
CA CYS A 51 -0.01 -3.92 -4.02
C CYS A 51 -0.89 -4.36 -2.85
N GLU A 52 -0.59 -5.52 -2.28
CA GLU A 52 -1.25 -6.05 -1.10
C GLU A 52 -0.36 -5.92 0.14
N GLN A 53 -0.94 -5.53 1.28
CA GLN A 53 -0.26 -5.40 2.55
C GLN A 53 -1.21 -5.73 3.70
N GLY A 54 -0.66 -6.31 4.77
CA GLY A 54 -1.35 -6.51 6.04
C GLY A 54 -2.09 -7.84 6.16
N ASP A 55 -2.13 -8.67 5.11
CA ASP A 55 -2.89 -9.93 5.13
C ASP A 55 -2.41 -10.88 6.24
N ILE A 56 -1.11 -10.89 6.55
CA ILE A 56 -0.52 -11.70 7.62
C ILE A 56 -1.09 -11.33 9.00
N ILE A 57 -1.44 -10.07 9.22
CA ILE A 57 -2.04 -9.59 10.47
C ILE A 57 -3.57 -9.41 10.37
N GLY A 58 -4.20 -10.03 9.36
CA GLY A 58 -5.65 -10.03 9.17
C GLY A 58 -6.21 -8.70 8.67
N ARG A 59 -5.39 -7.89 7.97
CA ARG A 59 -5.78 -6.59 7.43
C ARG A 59 -5.60 -6.62 5.91
N ASN A 60 -6.68 -6.77 5.16
CA ASN A 60 -6.66 -6.86 3.69
C ASN A 60 -6.53 -5.46 3.07
N GLY A 61 -5.31 -4.91 3.06
CA GLY A 61 -5.00 -3.62 2.45
C GLY A 61 -4.62 -3.77 0.99
N ARG A 62 -5.24 -2.97 0.11
CA ARG A 62 -4.89 -2.90 -1.32
C ARG A 62 -4.58 -1.46 -1.71
N VAL A 63 -3.32 -1.20 -2.04
CA VAL A 63 -2.83 0.12 -2.42
C VAL A 63 -2.71 0.18 -3.94
N ARG A 64 -3.31 1.21 -4.54
CA ARG A 64 -3.18 1.54 -5.96
C ARG A 64 -2.15 2.64 -6.11
N VAL A 65 -1.12 2.37 -6.91
CA VAL A 65 -0.13 3.37 -7.30
C VAL A 65 -0.25 3.63 -8.79
N SER A 66 -0.48 4.88 -9.17
CA SER A 66 -0.55 5.33 -10.56
C SER A 66 0.56 6.30 -10.87
N PHE A 67 1.17 6.15 -12.04
CA PHE A 67 2.18 7.08 -12.54
C PHE A 67 1.56 7.96 -13.62
N VAL A 68 1.48 9.25 -13.35
CA VAL A 68 0.91 10.25 -14.24
C VAL A 68 1.94 11.35 -14.44
N ASP A 69 2.44 11.45 -15.68
CA ASP A 69 3.60 12.27 -16.01
C ASP A 69 4.80 11.91 -15.12
N ASP A 70 5.38 12.90 -14.43
CA ASP A 70 6.48 12.73 -13.47
C ASP A 70 6.00 12.50 -12.03
N ASN A 71 4.68 12.35 -11.81
CA ASN A 71 4.08 12.22 -10.49
C ASN A 71 3.69 10.78 -10.16
N VAL A 72 3.72 10.49 -8.86
CA VAL A 72 3.31 9.21 -8.27
C VAL A 72 2.08 9.46 -7.42
N TRP A 73 0.95 8.88 -7.83
CA TRP A 73 -0.31 8.96 -7.13
C TRP A 73 -0.54 7.69 -6.34
N VAL A 74 -0.83 7.82 -5.05
CA VAL A 74 -1.15 6.69 -4.17
C VAL A 74 -2.59 6.83 -3.71
N GLY A 75 -3.36 5.75 -3.83
CA GLY A 75 -4.75 5.71 -3.42
C GLY A 75 -5.23 4.31 -3.08
N GLY A 76 -6.49 4.21 -2.69
CA GLY A 76 -7.13 2.96 -2.29
C GLY A 76 -8.61 3.17 -2.02
N ASN A 77 -9.32 2.07 -1.76
CA ASN A 77 -10.71 2.15 -1.31
C ASN A 77 -10.73 2.43 0.20
N ALA A 78 -11.74 3.17 0.66
CA ALA A 78 -11.98 3.43 2.08
C ALA A 78 -13.42 3.08 2.44
N VAL A 79 -13.62 2.65 3.68
CA VAL A 79 -14.94 2.34 4.27
C VAL A 79 -15.01 2.97 5.65
N VAL A 80 -16.13 3.63 5.94
CA VAL A 80 -16.40 4.14 7.30
C VAL A 80 -16.72 2.95 8.20
N GLN A 81 -15.87 2.69 9.19
CA GLN A 81 -16.07 1.59 10.14
C GLN A 81 -16.98 1.99 11.31
N ARG A 82 -16.88 3.24 11.76
CA ARG A 82 -17.70 3.79 12.86
C ARG A 82 -17.75 5.31 12.77
N SER A 83 -18.90 5.88 13.11
CA SER A 83 -19.07 7.32 13.36
C SER A 83 -19.43 7.51 14.83
N VAL A 84 -18.80 8.49 15.48
CA VAL A 84 -19.02 8.81 16.90
C VAL A 84 -19.04 10.32 17.07
N GLU A 85 -19.91 10.82 17.94
CA GLU A 85 -19.91 12.22 18.36
C GLU A 85 -18.94 12.40 19.54
N ILE A 86 -18.05 13.39 19.45
CA ILE A 86 -17.09 13.72 20.50
C ILE A 86 -17.43 15.12 21.01
N ASN A 87 -17.82 15.21 22.28
CA ASN A 87 -18.01 16.50 22.95
C ASN A 87 -16.63 17.05 23.31
N VAL A 88 -16.33 18.26 22.84
CA VAL A 88 -15.07 18.96 23.06
C VAL A 88 -15.29 20.13 24.02
#